data_AF-A0A5P9EUN1-F1
#
_entry.id   AF-A0A5P9EUN1-F1
#
_cell.length_a   1.000
_cell.length_b   1.000
_cell.length_c   1.000
_cell.angle_alpha   90.00
_cell.angle_beta   90.00
_cell.angle_gamma   90.00
#
_symmetry.space_group_name_H-M   'P 1'
#
loop_
_entity.id
_entity.type
_entity.pdbx_description
1 polymer ?
#
loop_
_entity_poly.entity_id
_entity_poly.type
_entity_poly.pdbx_seq_one_letter_code
_entity_poly.pdbx_strand_id
1 'polypeptide(L)'
;MESGTDKYEWSILQNLEYQNRDVNNLKFSIIEKYNYAIAQVPNESGVGAFYIMLNPKAPPFYKQMPSKQYSLSDERFSVIQSHPKTITTVEMAVRSHVAE
;
A
#
# COMPACT_ATOMS: atom_id res chain seq x y z
N MET A 1 6.99 -12.39 23.55
CA MET A 1 6.23 -13.24 22.60
C MET A 1 5.74 -12.32 21.47
N GLU A 2 6.57 -11.98 20.47
CA GLU A 2 6.22 -10.88 19.55
C GLU A 2 6.81 -11.08 18.14
N SER A 3 6.32 -12.08 17.40
CA SER A 3 6.69 -12.27 15.97
C SER A 3 5.53 -12.72 15.08
N GLY A 4 4.28 -12.59 15.55
CA GLY A 4 3.08 -13.01 14.81
C GLY A 4 2.42 -11.90 14.01
N THR A 5 2.40 -10.67 14.54
CA THR A 5 1.64 -9.54 13.98
C THR A 5 2.17 -9.11 12.61
N ASP A 6 3.50 -8.99 12.51
CA ASP A 6 4.24 -8.68 11.29
C ASP A 6 3.91 -9.64 10.13
N LYS A 7 3.95 -10.95 10.41
CA LYS A 7 3.70 -11.98 9.39
C LYS A 7 2.26 -11.94 8.88
N TYR A 8 1.32 -11.59 9.75
CA TYR A 8 -0.10 -11.51 9.37
C TYR A 8 -0.36 -10.34 8.43
N GLU A 9 0.09 -9.14 8.79
CA GLU A 9 -0.07 -7.93 7.96
C GLU A 9 0.67 -8.07 6.63
N TRP A 10 1.87 -8.65 6.66
CA TRP A 10 2.61 -9.00 5.44
C TRP A 10 1.86 -9.99 4.55
N SER A 11 1.25 -11.02 5.15
CA SER A 11 0.48 -12.02 4.42
C SER A 11 -0.77 -11.40 3.76
N ILE A 12 -1.38 -10.39 4.37
CA ILE A 12 -2.50 -9.65 3.75
C ILE A 12 -2.02 -8.94 2.48
N LEU A 13 -0.93 -8.16 2.57
CA LEU A 13 -0.37 -7.45 1.43
C LEU A 13 0.11 -8.42 0.34
N GLN A 14 0.73 -9.53 0.72
CA GLN A 14 1.18 -10.57 -0.19
C GLN A 14 0.01 -11.28 -0.89
N ASN A 15 -1.08 -11.54 -0.18
CA ASN A 15 -2.27 -12.13 -0.79
C ASN A 15 -2.89 -11.19 -1.82
N LEU A 16 -3.01 -9.90 -1.50
CA LEU A 16 -3.51 -8.89 -2.44
C LEU A 16 -2.63 -8.76 -3.68
N GLU A 17 -1.32 -8.75 -3.48
CA GLU A 17 -0.36 -8.74 -4.57
C GLU A 17 -0.52 -9.97 -5.47
N TYR A 18 -0.53 -11.18 -4.90
CA TYR A 18 -0.70 -12.41 -5.68
C TYR A 18 -2.01 -12.44 -6.47
N GLN A 19 -3.10 -11.93 -5.88
CA GLN A 19 -4.41 -11.86 -6.53
C GLN A 19 -4.45 -10.89 -7.71
N ASN A 20 -3.63 -9.85 -7.69
CA ASN A 20 -3.71 -8.74 -8.65
C ASN A 20 -2.44 -8.57 -9.50
N ARG A 21 -1.46 -9.47 -9.36
CA ARG A 21 -0.14 -9.36 -9.99
C ARG A 21 -0.21 -9.19 -11.51
N ASP A 22 -1.11 -9.94 -12.14
CA ASP A 22 -1.29 -10.01 -13.59
C ASP A 22 -2.56 -9.27 -14.05
N VAL A 23 -3.19 -8.50 -13.16
CA VAL A 23 -4.38 -7.72 -13.49
C VAL A 23 -3.94 -6.43 -14.20
N ASN A 24 -4.51 -6.23 -15.38
CA ASN A 24 -4.34 -5.02 -16.18
C ASN A 24 -5.37 -3.96 -15.80
N ASN A 25 -5.04 -2.69 -16.05
CA ASN A 25 -5.95 -1.55 -15.88
C ASN A 25 -6.44 -1.34 -14.43
N LEU A 26 -5.67 -1.78 -13.45
CA LEU A 26 -5.94 -1.47 -12.05
C LEU A 26 -6.01 0.05 -11.86
N LYS A 27 -6.98 0.48 -11.06
CA LYS A 27 -7.13 1.88 -10.67
C LYS A 27 -6.60 2.07 -9.26
N PHE A 28 -6.18 3.30 -9.00
CA PHE A 28 -5.90 3.72 -7.64
C PHE A 28 -7.20 3.62 -6.82
N SER A 29 -7.11 3.01 -5.65
CA SER A 29 -8.24 2.90 -4.72
C SER A 29 -7.73 2.67 -3.31
N ILE A 30 -8.55 3.02 -2.31
CA ILE A 30 -8.36 2.57 -0.93
C ILE A 30 -9.41 1.49 -0.67
N ILE A 31 -8.95 0.31 -0.29
CA ILE A 31 -9.79 -0.85 0.01
C ILE A 31 -9.73 -1.16 1.51
N GLU A 32 -10.84 -1.67 2.06
CA GLU A 32 -10.85 -2.18 3.43
C GLU A 32 -10.83 -3.70 3.45
N LYS A 33 -9.87 -4.29 4.17
CA LYS A 33 -9.76 -5.75 4.33
C LYS A 33 -9.27 -6.08 5.74
N TYR A 34 -10.00 -6.95 6.44
CA TYR A 34 -9.65 -7.37 7.81
C TYR A 34 -9.45 -6.21 8.80
N ASN A 35 -10.28 -5.17 8.68
CA ASN A 35 -10.19 -3.91 9.44
C ASN A 35 -8.95 -3.04 9.16
N TYR A 36 -8.20 -3.36 8.11
CA TYR A 36 -7.14 -2.50 7.58
C TYR A 36 -7.62 -1.72 6.37
N ALA A 37 -7.26 -0.44 6.31
CA ALA A 37 -7.34 0.37 5.11
C ALA A 37 -6.04 0.18 4.32
N ILE A 38 -6.16 -0.12 3.03
CA ILE A 38 -5.03 -0.45 2.17
C ILE A 38 -5.16 0.36 0.89
N ALA A 39 -4.16 1.17 0.58
CA ALA A 39 -4.07 1.84 -0.71
C ALA A 39 -3.52 0.88 -1.76
N GLN A 40 -4.30 0.65 -2.82
CA GLN A 40 -3.89 0.01 -4.05
C GLN A 40 -3.36 1.07 -5.00
N VAL A 41 -2.06 1.01 -5.29
CA VAL A 41 -1.37 1.93 -6.19
C VAL A 41 -1.01 1.16 -7.46
N PRO A 42 -1.72 1.38 -8.58
CA PRO A 42 -1.38 0.70 -9.83
C PRO A 42 0.02 1.10 -10.29
N ASN A 43 0.75 0.13 -10.81
CA ASN A 43 2.06 0.35 -11.41
C ASN A 43 1.95 1.27 -12.65
N GLU A 44 3.02 1.99 -12.99
CA GLU A 44 3.07 2.89 -14.15
C GLU A 44 2.83 2.14 -15.47
N SER A 45 3.30 0.88 -15.56
CA SER A 45 3.05 0.02 -16.73
C SER A 45 1.59 -0.45 -16.84
N GLY A 46 0.72 -0.11 -15.88
CA GLY A 46 -0.69 -0.54 -15.85
C GLY A 46 -0.93 -2.01 -15.49
N VAL A 47 0.13 -2.76 -15.20
CA VAL A 47 0.09 -4.19 -14.82
C VAL A 47 0.50 -4.36 -13.37
N GLY A 48 -0.43 -4.88 -12.57
CA GLY A 48 -0.26 -5.08 -11.14
C GLY A 48 -0.30 -3.79 -10.33
N ALA A 49 -0.25 -3.95 -9.01
CA ALA A 49 -0.28 -2.84 -8.07
C ALA A 49 0.68 -3.06 -6.90
N PHE A 50 1.10 -1.94 -6.34
CA PHE A 50 1.73 -1.81 -5.05
C PHE A 50 0.66 -1.59 -3.97
N TYR A 51 0.88 -2.14 -2.78
CA TYR A 51 -0.07 -2.07 -1.68
C TYR A 51 0.55 -1.45 -0.44
N ILE A 52 -0.12 -0.44 0.11
CA ILE A 52 0.28 0.30 1.32
C ILE A 52 -0.81 0.12 2.36
N MET A 53 -0.47 -0.44 3.52
CA MET A 53 -1.37 -0.49 4.66
C MET A 53 -1.35 0.88 5.37
N LEU A 54 -2.52 1.49 5.52
CA LEU A 54 -2.67 2.85 6.05
C LEU A 54 -2.75 2.89 7.58
N ASN A 55 -3.17 1.79 8.20
CA ASN A 55 -3.33 1.64 9.65
C ASN A 55 -2.71 0.34 10.21
N PRO A 56 -1.44 0.04 9.93
CA PRO A 56 -0.80 -1.16 10.46
C PRO A 56 -0.65 -1.08 11.98
N LYS A 57 -0.78 -2.24 12.64
CA LYS A 57 -0.53 -2.44 14.06
C LYS A 57 0.93 -2.73 14.35
N ALA A 58 1.62 -3.37 13.41
CA ALA A 58 3.07 -3.51 13.38
C ALA A 58 3.57 -3.19 11.96
N PRO A 59 4.67 -2.43 11.79
CA PRO A 59 5.31 -2.32 10.49
C PRO A 59 5.69 -3.72 9.97
N PRO A 60 5.76 -3.95 8.66
CA PRO A 60 5.93 -2.97 7.59
C PRO A 60 4.64 -2.33 7.05
N PHE A 61 4.77 -1.07 6.63
CA PHE A 61 3.68 -0.24 6.11
C PHE A 61 3.28 -0.56 4.67
N TYR A 62 4.19 -1.14 3.89
CA TYR A 62 3.98 -1.39 2.47
C TYR A 62 4.87 -2.55 1.97
N LYS A 63 4.47 -3.19 0.86
CA LYS A 63 5.22 -4.28 0.24
C LYS A 63 5.87 -3.82 -1.07
N GLN A 64 7.18 -3.55 -1.04
CA GLN A 64 7.95 -3.24 -2.25
C GLN A 64 8.09 -4.47 -3.13
N MET A 65 7.71 -4.35 -4.41
CA MET A 65 8.03 -5.36 -5.39
C MET A 65 9.52 -5.24 -5.76
N PRO A 66 10.28 -6.36 -5.82
CA PRO A 66 11.74 -6.35 -5.95
C PRO A 66 12.30 -5.75 -7.25
N SER A 67 11.46 -5.34 -8.19
CA SER A 67 11.89 -4.87 -9.52
C SER A 67 11.08 -3.70 -10.08
N LYS A 68 10.23 -3.04 -9.27
CA LYS A 68 9.39 -1.93 -9.75
C LYS A 68 9.60 -0.69 -8.90
N GLN A 69 10.12 0.36 -9.53
CA GLN A 69 10.00 1.72 -8.99
C GLN A 69 8.51 2.08 -9.02
N TYR A 70 8.01 2.64 -7.92
CA TYR A 70 6.67 3.22 -7.90
C TYR A 70 6.81 4.69 -7.54
N SER A 71 6.05 5.51 -8.26
CA SER A 71 5.93 6.94 -8.02
C SER A 71 4.49 7.20 -7.59
N LEU A 72 4.32 7.94 -6.50
CA LEU A 72 3.01 8.37 -6.06
C LEU A 72 2.83 9.84 -6.46
N SER A 73 1.73 10.18 -7.14
CA SER A 73 1.44 11.59 -7.44
C SER A 73 0.91 12.31 -6.20
N ASP A 74 1.09 13.63 -6.12
CA ASP A 74 0.53 14.47 -5.05
C ASP A 74 -0.98 14.27 -4.85
N GLU A 75 -1.73 14.10 -5.94
CA GLU A 75 -3.17 13.82 -5.86
C GLU A 75 -3.45 12.51 -5.11
N ARG A 76 -2.72 11.44 -5.44
CA ARG A 76 -2.88 10.14 -4.75
C ARG A 76 -2.42 10.22 -3.31
N PHE A 77 -1.37 11.00 -3.04
CA PHE A 77 -0.86 11.23 -1.69
C PHE A 77 -1.92 11.94 -0.85
N SER A 78 -2.52 13.00 -1.39
CA SER A 78 -3.58 13.76 -0.74
C SER A 78 -4.79 12.89 -0.38
N VAL A 79 -5.14 11.92 -1.24
CA VAL A 79 -6.21 10.94 -0.94
C VAL A 79 -5.81 10.00 0.20
N ILE A 80 -4.56 9.52 0.21
CA ILE A 80 -4.05 8.68 1.31
C ILE A 80 -4.05 9.47 2.62
N GLN A 81 -3.53 10.68 2.63
CA GLN A 81 -3.44 11.55 3.79
C GLN A 81 -4.82 11.91 4.34
N SER A 82 -5.79 12.18 3.47
CA SER A 82 -7.14 12.56 3.91
C SER A 82 -7.98 11.38 4.43
N HIS A 83 -7.48 10.14 4.32
CA HIS A 83 -8.24 8.96 4.71
C HIS A 83 -8.24 8.79 6.25
N PRO A 84 -9.39 8.58 6.91
CA PRO A 84 -9.53 8.68 8.37
C PRO A 84 -8.76 7.62 9.17
N LYS A 85 -8.35 6.53 8.53
CA LYS A 85 -7.56 5.47 9.15
C LYS A 85 -6.05 5.67 8.98
N THR A 86 -5.61 6.61 8.15
CA THR A 86 -4.17 6.78 7.87
C THR A 86 -3.44 7.26 9.11
N ILE A 87 -2.37 6.55 9.49
CA ILE A 87 -1.52 6.92 10.62
C ILE A 87 -0.34 7.77 10.15
N THR A 88 0.10 8.71 10.99
CA THR A 88 1.15 9.68 10.67
C THR A 88 2.45 9.03 10.21
N THR A 89 2.82 7.87 10.78
CA THR A 89 4.02 7.15 10.35
C THR A 89 3.93 6.67 8.89
N VAL A 90 2.75 6.23 8.45
CA VAL A 90 2.52 5.86 7.05
C VAL A 90 2.58 7.10 6.18
N GLU A 91 1.96 8.21 6.58
CA GLU A 91 2.02 9.47 5.80
C GLU A 91 3.46 9.91 5.56
N MET A 92 4.29 9.92 6.60
CA MET A 92 5.71 10.30 6.49
C MET A 92 6.47 9.35 5.56
N ALA A 93 6.22 8.05 5.65
CA ALA A 93 6.88 7.05 4.82
C ALA A 93 6.42 7.10 3.36
N VAL A 94 5.14 7.37 3.10
CA VAL A 94 4.62 7.51 1.73
C VAL A 94 5.08 8.83 1.10
N ARG A 95 5.19 9.91 1.89
CA ARG A 95 5.66 11.22 1.42
C ARG A 95 7.06 11.16 0.80
N SER A 96 7.95 10.30 1.29
CA SER A 96 9.28 10.13 0.70
C SER A 96 9.29 9.47 -0.69
N HIS A 97 8.13 8.97 -1.14
CA HIS A 97 7.93 8.32 -2.44
C HIS A 97 7.02 9.14 -3.38
N VAL A 98 6.65 10.37 -2.97
CA VAL A 98 6.02 11.33 -3.87
C VAL A 98 7.11 11.87 -4.77
N ALA A 99 6.99 11.58 -6.07
CA ALA A 99 7.93 12.09 -7.07
C ALA A 99 7.65 13.59 -7.30
N GLU A 100 8.70 14.41 -7.33
CA GLU A 100 8.63 15.82 -7.75
C GLU A 100 8.19 15.98 -9.22
#